data_AF-A0A351T3A3-F1
#
_entry.id   AF-A0A351T3A3-F1
#
_cell.length_a   1.000
_cell.length_b   1.000
_cell.length_c   1.000
_cell.angle_alpha   90.00
_cell.angle_beta   90.00
_cell.angle_gamma   90.00
#
_symmetry.space_group_name_H-M   'P 1'
#
loop_
_entity.id
_entity.type
_entity.pdbx_description
1 polymer ?
#
loop_
_entity_poly.entity_id
_entity_poly.type
_entity_poly.pdbx_seq_one_letter_code
_entity_poly.pdbx_strand_id
1 'polypeptide(L)'
;RDAEPWQTVEGIEFRSVTVTAYKGKQGPCLERNQAVIYGGPWSKVEDDDGHVFERGVPVAVCDKTFRLLTSQPYEAQVYPVPPLVEIPLAEAGVFDCMRSVRRDPGETKGTEYNLTADGVNACGPGECC
;
A
#
# COMPACT_ATOMS: atom_id res chain seq x y z
N ARG A 1 2.35 -4.84 25.86
CA ARG A 1 3.22 -3.68 26.15
C ARG A 1 2.78 -3.15 27.50
N ASP A 2 3.72 -2.95 28.42
CA ASP A 2 3.37 -2.59 29.81
C ASP A 2 2.80 -1.17 29.88
N ALA A 3 1.75 -1.03 30.69
CA ALA A 3 1.06 0.25 30.87
C ALA A 3 1.96 1.29 31.56
N GLU A 4 2.81 0.83 32.48
CA GLU A 4 3.71 1.67 33.27
C GLU A 4 5.16 1.59 32.75
N PRO A 5 5.97 2.66 32.93
CA PRO A 5 7.41 2.62 32.62
C PRO A 5 8.15 1.71 33.60
N TRP A 6 9.21 1.02 33.14
CA TRP A 6 10.00 0.14 34.02
C TRP A 6 10.96 0.95 34.91
N GLN A 7 11.28 2.18 34.52
CA GLN A 7 12.04 3.12 35.32
C GLN A 7 11.73 4.55 34.88
N THR A 8 11.73 5.49 35.82
CA THR A 8 11.70 6.94 35.53
C THR A 8 12.90 7.61 36.18
N VAL A 9 13.70 8.34 35.42
CA VAL A 9 14.89 9.07 35.92
C VAL A 9 14.75 10.53 35.50
N GLU A 10 14.76 11.45 36.46
CA GLU A 10 14.63 12.90 36.21
C GLU A 10 13.39 13.27 35.35
N GLY A 11 12.30 12.51 35.49
CA GLY A 11 11.07 12.71 34.72
C GLY A 11 11.05 12.06 33.33
N ILE A 12 12.12 11.35 32.93
CA ILE A 12 12.18 10.58 31.68
C ILE A 12 11.71 9.15 31.93
N GLU A 13 10.60 8.76 31.31
CA GLU A 13 10.09 7.40 31.34
C GLU A 13 10.87 6.46 30.41
N PHE A 14 11.44 5.39 30.96
CA PHE A 14 12.06 4.33 30.20
C PHE A 14 11.07 3.17 30.03
N ARG A 15 10.85 2.74 28.79
CA ARG A 15 9.91 1.67 28.42
C ARG A 15 10.62 0.63 27.55
N SER A 16 10.36 -0.65 27.81
CA SER A 16 10.84 -1.73 26.94
C SER A 16 9.85 -1.94 25.81
N VAL A 17 10.35 -2.03 24.58
CA VAL A 17 9.56 -2.34 23.39
C VAL A 17 10.26 -3.42 22.58
N THR A 18 9.48 -4.36 22.04
CA THR A 18 9.95 -5.30 21.04
C THR A 18 9.49 -4.79 19.68
N VAL A 19 10.43 -4.61 18.76
CA VAL A 19 10.15 -4.20 17.38
C VAL A 19 10.40 -5.39 16.46
N THR A 20 9.47 -5.63 15.55
CA THR A 20 9.64 -6.61 14.48
C THR A 20 9.90 -5.87 13.18
N ALA A 21 10.97 -6.22 12.49
CA ALA A 21 11.29 -5.73 11.16
C ALA A 21 11.22 -6.87 10.16
N TYR A 22 10.72 -6.58 8.96
CA TYR A 22 10.63 -7.55 7.88
C TYR A 22 11.70 -7.23 6.84
N LYS A 23 12.40 -8.26 6.36
CA LYS A 23 13.40 -8.06 5.32
C LYS A 23 12.72 -7.61 4.04
N GLY A 24 13.05 -6.40 3.59
CA GLY A 24 12.60 -5.85 2.32
C GLY A 24 13.01 -6.70 1.11
N LYS A 25 12.45 -6.39 -0.05
CA LYS A 25 12.72 -7.12 -1.30
C LYS A 25 13.91 -6.50 -2.05
N GLN A 26 14.83 -7.35 -2.48
CA GLN A 26 15.96 -6.96 -3.34
C GLN A 26 15.62 -7.23 -4.82
N GLY A 27 16.21 -6.45 -5.72
CA GLY A 27 16.03 -6.59 -7.17
C GLY A 27 15.64 -5.29 -7.88
N PRO A 28 15.55 -5.31 -9.22
CA PRO A 28 15.20 -4.15 -10.02
C PRO A 28 13.77 -3.67 -9.72
N CYS A 29 13.56 -2.35 -9.78
CA CYS A 29 12.23 -1.76 -9.74
C CYS A 29 11.62 -1.87 -11.13
N LEU A 30 10.66 -2.79 -11.29
CA LEU A 30 10.00 -3.07 -12.56
C LEU A 30 8.58 -2.50 -12.58
N GLU A 31 8.23 -1.83 -13.68
CA GLU A 31 6.90 -1.28 -13.92
C GLU A 31 6.01 -2.36 -14.56
N ARG A 32 4.94 -2.72 -13.84
CA ARG A 32 3.94 -3.72 -14.26
C ARG A 32 2.52 -3.16 -14.20
N ASN A 33 2.39 -1.84 -14.21
CA ASN A 33 1.17 -1.05 -14.08
C ASN A 33 0.36 -1.36 -12.81
N GLN A 34 1.08 -1.69 -11.74
CA GLN A 34 0.52 -2.04 -10.44
C GLN A 34 0.36 -0.80 -9.56
N ALA A 35 -0.63 -0.84 -8.67
CA ALA A 35 -0.83 0.15 -7.64
C ALA A 35 -1.37 -0.47 -6.34
N VAL A 36 -1.23 0.27 -5.25
CA VAL A 36 -1.85 -0.05 -3.97
C VAL A 36 -2.63 1.15 -3.46
N ILE A 37 -3.73 0.89 -2.75
CA ILE A 37 -4.48 1.94 -2.05
C ILE A 37 -4.31 1.70 -0.55
N TYR A 38 -3.75 2.66 0.16
CA TYR A 38 -3.67 2.59 1.62
C TYR A 38 -5.04 2.81 2.25
N GLY A 39 -5.49 1.89 3.08
CA GLY A 39 -6.81 1.89 3.72
C GLY A 39 -6.88 2.66 5.04
N GLY A 40 -5.74 2.95 5.68
CA GLY A 40 -5.69 3.59 7.01
C GLY A 40 -5.12 2.66 8.09
N PRO A 41 -5.13 3.08 9.36
CA PRO A 41 -5.99 4.14 9.92
C PRO A 41 -5.45 5.58 9.77
N TRP A 42 -4.17 5.75 9.46
CA TRP A 42 -3.54 7.07 9.38
C TRP A 42 -3.99 7.86 8.14
N SER A 43 -3.79 9.18 8.13
CA SER A 43 -4.04 10.00 6.93
C SER A 43 -3.03 9.70 5.83
N LYS A 44 -1.78 9.42 6.22
CA LYS A 44 -0.70 8.97 5.34
C LYS A 44 0.31 8.13 6.13
N VAL A 45 1.02 7.26 5.42
CA VAL A 45 2.20 6.54 5.93
C VAL A 45 3.35 6.71 4.95
N GLU A 46 4.58 6.58 5.45
CA GLU A 46 5.81 6.60 4.65
C GLU A 46 6.57 5.31 4.94
N ASP A 47 7.08 4.65 3.90
CA ASP A 47 7.91 3.44 4.06
C ASP A 47 9.41 3.76 4.15
N ASP A 48 10.22 2.73 4.39
CA ASP A 48 11.68 2.86 4.56
C ASP A 48 12.40 3.35 3.29
N ASP A 49 11.76 3.27 2.12
CA ASP A 49 12.28 3.75 0.83
C ASP A 49 11.78 5.18 0.50
N GLY A 50 11.00 5.81 1.40
CA GLY A 50 10.46 7.17 1.23
C GLY A 50 9.18 7.23 0.39
N HIS A 51 8.51 6.11 0.12
CA HIS A 51 7.22 6.13 -0.55
C HIS A 51 6.13 6.59 0.41
N VAL A 52 5.36 7.59 0.01
CA VAL A 52 4.23 8.14 0.74
C VAL A 52 2.93 7.56 0.20
N PHE A 53 2.15 6.96 1.09
CA PHE A 53 0.84 6.40 0.80
C PHE A 53 -0.24 7.20 1.53
N GLU A 54 -0.95 8.05 0.78
CA GLU A 54 -2.12 8.76 1.29
C GLU A 54 -3.35 7.84 1.32
N ARG A 55 -4.14 7.94 2.39
CA ARG A 55 -5.32 7.09 2.57
C ARG A 55 -6.34 7.29 1.46
N GLY A 56 -6.75 6.19 0.81
CA GLY A 56 -7.72 6.19 -0.29
C GLY A 56 -7.17 6.60 -1.65
N VAL A 57 -5.87 6.95 -1.75
CA VAL A 57 -5.25 7.34 -3.02
C VAL A 57 -4.53 6.12 -3.63
N PRO A 58 -4.78 5.79 -4.91
CA PRO A 58 -4.02 4.75 -5.60
C PRO A 58 -2.61 5.25 -5.89
N VAL A 59 -1.60 4.57 -5.33
CA VAL A 59 -0.19 4.90 -5.52
C VAL A 59 0.47 3.85 -6.41
N ALA A 60 1.14 4.33 -7.46
CA ALA A 60 1.95 3.52 -8.35
C ALA A 60 3.12 2.90 -7.58
N VAL A 61 3.31 1.59 -7.73
CA VAL A 61 4.41 0.86 -7.10
C VAL A 61 5.03 -0.12 -8.08
N CYS A 62 6.33 -0.37 -7.92
CA CYS A 62 6.99 -1.45 -8.66
C CYS A 62 6.57 -2.84 -8.15
N ASP A 63 6.83 -3.88 -8.95
CA ASP A 63 6.40 -5.26 -8.65
C ASP A 63 6.85 -5.78 -7.28
N LYS A 64 8.10 -5.49 -6.88
CA LYS A 64 8.61 -5.92 -5.58
C LYS A 64 7.85 -5.27 -4.41
N THR A 65 7.52 -3.99 -4.53
CA THR A 65 6.80 -3.22 -3.50
C THR A 65 5.35 -3.63 -3.47
N PHE A 66 4.72 -3.84 -4.64
CA PHE A 66 3.38 -4.41 -4.72
C PHE A 66 3.30 -5.74 -3.96
N ARG A 67 4.18 -6.70 -4.27
CA ARG A 67 4.20 -8.01 -3.59
C ARG A 67 4.48 -7.91 -2.10
N LEU A 68 5.31 -6.96 -1.68
CA LEU A 68 5.61 -6.74 -0.26
C LEU A 68 4.36 -6.23 0.47
N LEU A 69 3.74 -5.16 -0.03
CA LEU A 69 2.60 -4.52 0.61
C LEU A 69 1.35 -5.40 0.59
N THR A 70 1.21 -6.28 -0.40
CA THR A 70 0.12 -7.27 -0.46
C THR A 70 0.45 -8.57 0.30
N SER A 71 1.39 -8.52 1.24
CA SER A 71 1.75 -9.64 2.11
C SER A 71 1.84 -9.19 3.56
N GLN A 72 1.84 -10.13 4.50
CA GLN A 72 2.03 -9.80 5.91
C GLN A 72 3.37 -9.08 6.15
N PRO A 73 3.40 -8.05 7.01
CA PRO A 73 2.32 -7.60 7.90
C PRO A 73 1.41 -6.50 7.29
N TYR A 74 1.62 -6.13 6.03
CA TYR A 74 1.04 -4.92 5.42
C TYR A 74 -0.35 -5.14 4.81
N GLU A 75 -0.64 -6.37 4.38
CA GLU A 75 -1.84 -6.73 3.60
C GLU A 75 -3.16 -6.26 4.21
N ALA A 76 -3.26 -6.20 5.55
CA ALA A 76 -4.47 -5.77 6.24
C ALA A 76 -4.76 -4.26 6.11
N GLN A 77 -3.79 -3.47 5.66
CA GLN A 77 -3.89 -2.01 5.57
C GLN A 77 -3.90 -1.49 4.13
N VAL A 78 -3.81 -2.36 3.12
CA VAL A 78 -3.75 -1.94 1.73
C VAL A 78 -4.72 -2.74 0.86
N TYR A 79 -5.23 -2.10 -0.19
CA TYR A 79 -6.01 -2.75 -1.23
C TYR A 79 -5.16 -2.89 -2.50
N PRO A 80 -4.92 -4.12 -2.99
CA PRO A 80 -4.19 -4.32 -4.23
C PRO A 80 -4.97 -3.83 -5.44
N VAL A 81 -4.29 -3.13 -6.34
CA VAL A 81 -4.83 -2.76 -7.65
C VAL A 81 -3.95 -3.39 -8.74
N PRO A 82 -4.26 -4.62 -9.19
CA PRO A 82 -3.51 -5.28 -10.26
C PRO A 82 -3.84 -4.65 -11.63
N PRO A 83 -2.94 -4.76 -12.62
CA PRO A 83 -3.21 -4.34 -13.98
C PRO A 83 -4.33 -5.18 -14.62
N LEU A 84 -5.02 -4.64 -15.61
CA LEU A 84 -6.00 -5.40 -16.39
C LEU A 84 -5.32 -6.50 -17.22
N VAL A 85 -4.17 -6.15 -17.82
CA VAL A 85 -3.33 -7.08 -18.58
C VAL A 85 -2.00 -7.21 -17.85
N GLU A 86 -1.64 -8.43 -17.47
CA GLU A 86 -0.39 -8.68 -16.75
C GLU A 86 0.82 -8.51 -17.67
N ILE A 87 1.80 -7.70 -17.25
CA ILE A 87 3.07 -7.51 -17.96
C ILE A 87 4.07 -8.56 -17.45
N PRO A 88 4.64 -9.44 -18.30
CA PRO A 88 5.67 -10.39 -17.90
C PRO A 88 6.94 -9.68 -17.37
N LEU A 89 7.63 -10.28 -16.40
CA LEU A 89 8.85 -9.68 -15.83
C LEU A 89 9.96 -9.41 -16.85
N ALA A 90 10.04 -10.22 -17.91
CA ALA A 90 11.03 -10.06 -18.97
C ALA A 90 10.75 -8.86 -19.90
N GLU A 91 9.51 -8.38 -19.93
CA GLU A 91 9.05 -7.27 -20.78
C GLU A 91 8.83 -5.98 -19.98
N ALA A 92 8.87 -6.08 -18.65
CA ALA A 92 8.63 -4.96 -17.75
C ALA A 92 9.75 -3.90 -17.86
N GLY A 93 9.34 -2.65 -18.04
CA GLY A 93 10.26 -1.50 -18.04
C GLY A 93 10.76 -1.16 -16.63
N VAL A 94 11.67 -0.18 -16.56
CA VAL A 94 12.16 0.36 -15.29
C VAL A 94 11.09 1.25 -14.66
N PHE A 95 10.85 1.07 -13.36
CA PHE A 95 9.99 1.93 -12.55
C PHE A 95 10.82 2.98 -11.79
N ASP A 96 10.42 4.25 -11.87
CA ASP A 96 11.01 5.32 -11.05
C ASP A 96 10.50 5.23 -9.61
N CYS A 97 11.18 4.41 -8.82
CA CYS A 97 10.82 4.11 -7.43
C CYS A 97 11.10 5.26 -6.46
N MET A 98 11.74 6.36 -6.89
CA MET A 98 12.06 7.47 -5.99
C MET A 98 10.90 8.44 -5.82
N ARG A 99 9.77 8.22 -6.50
CA ARG A 99 8.62 9.13 -6.51
C ARG A 99 7.35 8.37 -6.16
N SER A 100 6.59 8.96 -5.24
CA SER A 100 5.22 8.52 -4.97
C SER A 100 4.29 9.20 -5.96
N VAL A 101 3.83 8.44 -6.94
CA VAL A 101 2.97 8.96 -8.02
C VAL A 101 1.59 8.37 -7.84
N ARG A 102 0.56 9.22 -7.90
CA ARG A 102 -0.83 8.75 -8.00
C ARG A 102 -0.97 7.97 -9.31
N ARG A 103 -1.41 6.72 -9.23
CA ARG A 103 -1.64 5.89 -10.41
C ARG A 103 -2.90 6.34 -11.14
N ASP A 104 -2.78 6.63 -12.43
CA ASP A 104 -3.94 6.86 -13.27
C ASP A 104 -4.63 5.52 -13.63
N PRO A 105 -5.97 5.43 -13.55
CA PRO A 105 -6.68 4.21 -13.95
C PRO A 105 -6.37 3.75 -15.38
N GLY A 106 -6.11 4.67 -16.31
CA GLY A 106 -5.76 4.36 -17.70
C GLY A 106 -4.42 3.65 -17.86
N GLU A 107 -3.47 3.85 -16.94
CA GLU A 107 -2.22 3.09 -16.92
C GLU A 107 -2.46 1.64 -16.49
N THR A 108 -3.24 1.45 -15.42
CA THR A 108 -3.51 0.11 -14.86
C THR A 108 -4.52 -0.67 -15.68
N LYS A 109 -5.54 -0.02 -16.26
CA LYS A 109 -6.66 -0.67 -16.94
C LYS A 109 -6.67 -0.47 -18.46
N GLY A 110 -5.86 0.44 -18.99
CA GLY A 110 -5.88 0.85 -20.40
C GLY A 110 -6.75 2.10 -20.61
N THR A 111 -6.35 2.97 -21.54
CA THR A 111 -7.05 4.24 -21.82
C THR A 111 -8.48 4.06 -22.33
N GLU A 112 -8.74 2.94 -23.02
CA GLU A 112 -10.06 2.59 -23.56
C GLU A 112 -10.95 1.85 -22.55
N TYR A 113 -10.50 1.68 -21.31
CA TYR A 113 -11.28 0.99 -20.29
C TYR A 113 -12.44 1.87 -19.79
N ASN A 114 -13.66 1.53 -20.20
CA ASN A 114 -14.89 2.23 -19.84
C ASN A 114 -15.98 1.28 -19.33
N LEU A 115 -15.59 0.23 -18.59
CA LEU A 115 -16.55 -0.69 -18.01
C LEU A 115 -17.20 -0.03 -16.78
N THR A 116 -18.51 0.19 -16.85
CA THR A 116 -19.33 0.49 -15.67
C THR A 116 -19.99 -0.81 -15.22
N ALA A 117 -19.70 -1.24 -14.00
CA ALA A 117 -20.36 -2.37 -13.37
C ALA A 117 -21.14 -1.85 -12.15
N ASP A 118 -22.41 -2.22 -12.02
CA ASP A 118 -23.17 -1.92 -10.83
C ASP A 118 -22.53 -2.63 -9.64
N GLY A 119 -22.24 -1.87 -8.58
CA GLY A 119 -21.89 -2.47 -7.30
C GLY A 119 -23.04 -3.34 -6.82
N VAL A 120 -22.75 -4.49 -6.21
CA VAL A 120 -23.78 -5.24 -5.49
C VAL A 120 -24.39 -4.28 -4.48
N ASN A 121 -25.65 -3.91 -4.67
CA ASN A 121 -26.36 -2.94 -3.84
C ASN A 121 -26.32 -3.41 -2.37
N ALA A 122 -25.35 -2.92 -1.61
CA ALA A 122 -25.25 -3.19 -0.17
C ALA A 122 -26.22 -2.32 0.66
N CYS A 123 -27.09 -1.56 -0.01
CA CYS A 123 -28.18 -0.82 0.60
C CYS A 123 -29.51 -1.42 0.12
N GLY A 124 -29.98 -2.46 0.81
CA GLY A 124 -31.39 -2.85 0.71
C GLY A 124 -32.28 -1.73 1.27
N PRO A 125 -33.53 -1.60 0.80
CA PRO A 125 -34.45 -0.62 1.35
C PRO A 125 -34.86 -1.07 2.75
N GLY A 126 -34.17 -0.60 3.80
CA GLY A 126 -34.61 -0.84 5.18
C GLY A 126 -33.58 -0.72 6.29
N GLU A 127 -32.28 -0.76 6.03
CA GLU A 127 -31.27 -0.69 7.09
C GLU A 127 -30.30 0.46 6.82
N CYS A 128 -30.56 1.59 7.46
CA CYS A 128 -29.61 2.69 7.57
C CYS A 128 -28.48 2.27 8.52
N CYS A 129 -27.24 2.41 8.04
CA CYS A 129 -26.05 2.59 8.87
C CYS A 129 -26.09 3.95 9.58
#